data_AF-A0A0F9CJU9-F1
#
_entry.id   AF-A0A0F9CJU9-F1
#
_cell.length_a   1.000
_cell.length_b   1.000
_cell.length_c   1.000
_cell.angle_alpha   90.00
_cell.angle_beta   90.00
_cell.angle_gamma   90.00
#
_symmetry.space_group_name_H-M   'P 1'
#
loop_
_entity.id
_entity.type
_entity.pdbx_description
1 polymer ?
#
loop_
_entity_poly.entity_id
_entity_poly.type
_entity_poly.pdbx_seq_one_letter_code
_entity_poly.pdbx_strand_id
1 'polypeptide(L)'
;MASYNVLKSDGSTLATVTDLTINSSAASIKFIGRNIIDYGQDIAENQVHIMENFANTTEPVTPVAGQLWWDTNVDILKVFDGSTFGQTALQNIVEDTTPQLGGYLDTNTQNIGSTSDEIENIYVATDSVIFFGDGQESSIYYNGTALIIG
;
A
#
# COMPACT_ATOMS: atom_id res chain seq x y z
N MET A 1 36.62 -7.26 -19.95
CA MET A 1 35.59 -6.35 -20.50
C MET A 1 35.24 -5.36 -19.42
N ALA A 2 34.98 -4.10 -19.76
CA ALA A 2 34.63 -3.12 -18.76
C ALA A 2 33.13 -3.26 -18.40
N SER A 3 32.77 -2.73 -17.25
CA SER A 3 31.42 -2.81 -16.69
C SER A 3 31.09 -1.53 -15.96
N TYR A 4 29.82 -1.35 -15.63
CA TYR A 4 29.36 -0.30 -14.73
C TYR A 4 28.42 -0.88 -13.68
N ASN A 5 28.35 -0.22 -12.52
CA ASN A 5 27.42 -0.57 -11.46
C ASN A 5 26.16 0.28 -11.56
N VAL A 6 25.01 -0.37 -11.40
CA VAL A 6 23.74 0.27 -11.13
C VAL A 6 23.58 0.33 -9.63
N LEU A 7 23.40 1.53 -9.09
CA LEU A 7 23.26 1.76 -7.66
C LEU A 7 21.79 2.05 -7.32
N LYS A 8 21.37 1.61 -6.14
CA LYS A 8 20.12 2.06 -5.51
C LYS A 8 20.31 3.45 -4.92
N SER A 9 19.21 4.11 -4.56
CA SER A 9 19.22 5.43 -3.93
C SER A 9 19.99 5.46 -2.59
N ASP A 10 20.06 4.32 -1.89
CA ASP A 10 20.84 4.15 -0.66
C ASP A 10 22.36 3.96 -0.91
N GLY A 11 22.80 3.94 -2.18
CA GLY A 11 24.19 3.75 -2.58
C GLY A 11 24.64 2.30 -2.70
N SER A 12 23.81 1.32 -2.30
CA SER A 12 24.11 -0.10 -2.49
C SER A 12 24.05 -0.49 -3.98
N THR A 13 24.83 -1.50 -4.37
CA THR A 13 24.83 -1.98 -5.77
C THR A 13 23.63 -2.88 -6.02
N LEU A 14 22.79 -2.53 -6.99
CA LEU A 14 21.69 -3.35 -7.48
C LEU A 14 22.16 -4.39 -8.50
N ALA A 15 23.00 -3.97 -9.44
CA ALA A 15 23.50 -4.82 -10.51
C ALA A 15 24.86 -4.35 -11.02
N THR A 16 25.66 -5.26 -11.57
CA THR A 16 26.81 -4.93 -12.41
C THR A 16 26.50 -5.33 -13.84
N VAL A 17 26.65 -4.39 -14.77
CA VAL A 17 26.33 -4.59 -16.19
C VAL A 17 27.63 -4.59 -16.97
N THR A 18 27.90 -5.69 -17.66
CA THR A 18 29.10 -5.83 -18.48
C THR A 18 28.82 -5.33 -19.90
N ASP A 19 29.83 -4.79 -20.57
CA ASP A 19 29.75 -4.44 -21.98
C ASP A 19 29.25 -5.62 -22.83
N LEU A 20 28.53 -5.34 -23.91
CA LEU A 20 27.93 -6.32 -24.83
C LEU A 20 26.91 -7.28 -24.19
N THR A 21 26.37 -6.97 -23.01
CA THR A 21 25.32 -7.76 -22.36
C THR A 21 24.12 -6.91 -21.97
N ILE A 22 22.95 -7.55 -21.84
CA ILE A 22 21.76 -6.96 -21.23
C ILE A 22 21.52 -7.71 -19.92
N ASN A 23 21.34 -6.98 -18.82
CA ASN A 23 20.90 -7.56 -17.55
C ASN A 23 19.38 -7.38 -17.43
N SER A 24 18.64 -8.48 -17.48
CA SER A 24 17.18 -8.52 -17.36
C SER A 24 16.71 -9.29 -16.12
N SER A 25 17.58 -9.46 -15.12
CA SER A 25 17.31 -10.30 -13.95
C SER A 25 17.50 -9.59 -12.62
N ALA A 26 18.09 -8.39 -12.61
CA ALA A 26 18.32 -7.64 -11.38
C ALA A 26 17.15 -6.70 -11.01
N ALA A 27 16.28 -6.37 -11.96
CA ALA A 27 15.13 -5.51 -11.77
C ALA A 27 14.07 -5.78 -12.86
N SER A 28 12.88 -5.23 -12.69
CA SER A 28 11.79 -5.31 -13.69
C SER A 28 12.06 -4.55 -14.99
N ILE A 29 13.16 -3.79 -15.05
CA ILE A 29 13.65 -3.13 -16.26
C ILE A 29 14.96 -3.79 -16.72
N LYS A 30 15.22 -3.67 -18.02
CA LYS A 30 16.49 -4.12 -18.60
C LYS A 30 17.58 -3.08 -18.37
N PHE A 31 18.74 -3.47 -17.86
CA PHE A 31 19.94 -2.62 -17.85
C PHE A 31 20.85 -2.98 -19.02
N ILE A 32 21.18 -1.99 -19.86
CA ILE A 32 21.84 -2.21 -21.14
C ILE A 32 23.35 -1.92 -21.03
N GLY A 33 24.16 -2.93 -21.30
CA GLY A 33 25.62 -2.81 -21.40
C GLY A 33 26.05 -1.99 -22.61
N ARG A 34 27.25 -1.42 -22.55
CA ARG A 34 27.76 -0.61 -23.66
C ARG A 34 27.95 -1.46 -24.91
N ASN A 35 27.80 -0.84 -26.08
CA ASN A 35 27.92 -1.45 -27.41
C ASN A 35 26.90 -2.57 -27.71
N ILE A 36 25.76 -2.61 -27.01
CA ILE A 36 24.60 -3.41 -27.40
C ILE A 36 23.92 -2.77 -28.62
N ILE A 37 23.67 -3.59 -29.64
CA ILE A 37 22.81 -3.24 -30.77
C ILE A 37 21.35 -3.31 -30.28
N ASP A 38 20.46 -2.45 -30.79
CA ASP A 38 19.05 -2.37 -30.40
C ASP A 38 18.76 -1.88 -28.96
N TYR A 39 19.75 -1.26 -28.30
CA TYR A 39 19.57 -0.62 -26.99
C TYR A 39 18.38 0.36 -26.94
N GLY A 40 18.06 1.00 -28.07
CA GLY A 40 16.97 1.96 -28.16
C GLY A 40 15.60 1.32 -27.94
N GLN A 41 15.39 0.08 -28.39
CA GLN A 41 14.15 -0.64 -28.16
C GLN A 41 13.97 -0.96 -26.68
N ASP A 42 14.99 -1.53 -26.04
CA ASP A 42 14.92 -1.88 -24.61
C ASP A 42 14.69 -0.65 -23.72
N ILE A 43 15.31 0.49 -24.06
CA ILE A 43 15.08 1.74 -23.34
C ILE A 43 13.64 2.23 -23.54
N ALA A 44 13.12 2.20 -24.76
CA ALA A 44 11.75 2.62 -25.04
C ALA A 44 10.72 1.74 -24.31
N GLU A 45 10.91 0.42 -24.33
CA GLU A 45 10.08 -0.53 -23.58
C GLU A 45 10.15 -0.26 -22.07
N ASN A 46 11.35 -0.10 -21.51
CA ASN A 46 11.51 0.25 -20.09
C ASN A 46 10.76 1.54 -19.72
N GLN A 47 10.82 2.56 -20.57
CA GLN A 47 10.10 3.81 -20.34
C GLN A 47 8.59 3.60 -20.32
N VAL A 48 8.05 2.84 -21.29
CA VAL A 48 6.62 2.51 -21.33
C VAL A 48 6.20 1.73 -20.09
N HIS A 49 6.92 0.68 -19.73
CA HIS A 49 6.62 -0.12 -18.54
C HIS A 49 6.63 0.73 -17.27
N ILE A 50 7.57 1.66 -17.12
CA ILE A 50 7.57 2.57 -15.95
C ILE A 50 6.35 3.50 -15.99
N MET A 51 6.00 4.07 -17.15
CA MET A 51 4.87 4.99 -17.30
C MET A 51 3.52 4.34 -16.97
N GLU A 52 3.33 3.07 -17.31
CA GLU A 52 2.12 2.31 -17.01
C GLU A 52 2.18 1.57 -15.67
N ASN A 53 3.23 1.79 -14.87
CA ASN A 53 3.46 1.07 -13.61
C ASN A 53 3.45 -0.45 -13.79
N PHE A 54 4.16 -0.96 -14.80
CA PHE A 54 4.31 -2.39 -15.11
C PHE A 54 2.96 -3.13 -15.26
N ALA A 55 1.95 -2.46 -15.80
CA ALA A 55 0.58 -2.98 -15.96
C ALA A 55 0.56 -4.39 -16.56
N ASN A 56 0.07 -5.37 -15.79
CA ASN A 56 0.00 -6.76 -16.22
C ASN A 56 -0.94 -7.56 -15.31
N THR A 57 -1.41 -8.71 -15.80
CA THR A 57 -2.15 -9.69 -14.99
C THR A 57 -1.22 -10.56 -14.13
N THR A 58 0.08 -10.55 -14.39
CA THR A 58 1.08 -11.27 -13.60
C THR A 58 2.02 -10.28 -12.92
N GLU A 59 2.36 -10.54 -11.66
CA GLU A 59 3.29 -9.67 -10.94
C GLU A 59 4.70 -9.66 -11.58
N PRO A 60 5.42 -8.54 -11.52
CA PRO A 60 6.83 -8.49 -11.92
C PRO A 60 7.68 -9.53 -11.17
N VAL A 61 8.53 -10.27 -11.89
CA VAL A 61 9.28 -11.43 -11.37
C VAL A 61 10.51 -11.03 -10.52
N THR A 62 11.11 -9.87 -10.81
CA THR A 62 12.30 -9.36 -10.09
C THR A 62 12.07 -7.92 -9.65
N PRO A 63 11.10 -7.67 -8.77
CA PRO A 63 10.75 -6.33 -8.34
C PRO A 63 11.80 -5.77 -7.37
N VAL A 64 11.95 -4.45 -7.38
CA VAL A 64 12.74 -3.73 -6.37
C VAL A 64 11.81 -3.16 -5.31
N ALA A 65 12.24 -3.14 -4.04
CA ALA A 65 11.43 -2.58 -2.96
C ALA A 65 10.98 -1.14 -3.29
N GLY A 66 9.68 -0.87 -3.14
CA GLY A 66 9.02 0.37 -3.54
C GLY A 66 8.52 0.41 -4.99
N GLN A 67 8.72 -0.64 -5.78
CA GLN A 67 8.20 -0.71 -7.15
C GLN A 67 6.66 -0.72 -7.15
N LEU A 68 6.07 0.05 -8.07
CA LEU A 68 4.65 0.06 -8.36
C LEU A 68 4.29 -1.02 -9.39
N TRP A 69 3.13 -1.63 -9.23
CA TRP A 69 2.54 -2.56 -10.20
C TRP A 69 1.03 -2.31 -10.33
N TRP A 70 0.54 -2.07 -11.55
CA TRP A 70 -0.89 -2.04 -11.86
C TRP A 70 -1.38 -3.46 -12.20
N ASP A 71 -2.10 -4.10 -11.27
CA ASP A 71 -2.67 -5.44 -11.47
C ASP A 71 -3.98 -5.32 -12.26
N THR A 72 -3.92 -5.66 -13.54
CA THR A 72 -5.07 -5.56 -14.46
C THR A 72 -6.12 -6.66 -14.27
N ASN A 73 -5.90 -7.65 -13.40
CA ASN A 73 -6.99 -8.59 -13.06
C ASN A 73 -8.01 -7.96 -12.12
N VAL A 74 -7.56 -7.07 -11.23
CA VAL A 74 -8.38 -6.49 -10.16
C VAL A 74 -8.47 -4.97 -10.24
N ASP A 75 -7.80 -4.34 -11.22
CA ASP A 75 -7.75 -2.89 -11.43
C ASP A 75 -7.27 -2.11 -10.19
N ILE A 76 -6.18 -2.59 -9.56
CA ILE A 76 -5.59 -1.99 -8.36
C ILE A 76 -4.09 -1.78 -8.52
N LEU A 77 -3.62 -0.59 -8.10
CA LEU A 77 -2.20 -0.29 -7.94
C LEU A 77 -1.65 -0.91 -6.65
N LYS A 78 -0.61 -1.74 -6.78
CA LYS A 78 0.10 -2.40 -5.69
C LYS A 78 1.54 -1.87 -5.56
N VAL A 79 2.12 -2.04 -4.37
CA VAL A 79 3.50 -1.65 -4.06
C VAL A 79 4.26 -2.88 -3.57
N PHE A 80 5.46 -3.11 -4.12
CA PHE A 80 6.34 -4.17 -3.61
C PHE A 80 7.02 -3.71 -2.32
N ASP A 81 6.76 -4.40 -1.20
CA ASP A 81 7.31 -4.04 0.11
C ASP A 81 8.73 -4.59 0.37
N GLY A 82 9.26 -5.39 -0.56
CA GLY A 82 10.52 -6.12 -0.42
C GLY A 82 10.34 -7.64 -0.32
N SER A 83 9.11 -8.11 -0.11
CA SER A 83 8.75 -9.54 -0.10
C SER A 83 7.57 -9.85 -1.01
N THR A 84 6.53 -9.02 -1.03
CA THR A 84 5.31 -9.24 -1.82
C THR A 84 4.76 -7.93 -2.38
N PHE A 85 3.95 -8.02 -3.43
CA PHE A 85 3.12 -6.89 -3.86
C PHE A 85 1.90 -6.77 -2.94
N GLY A 86 2.05 -5.94 -1.91
CA GLY A 86 0.98 -5.60 -0.99
C GLY A 86 0.02 -4.58 -1.61
N GLN A 87 -1.24 -4.68 -1.24
CA GLN A 87 -2.19 -3.61 -1.49
C GLN A 87 -1.87 -2.41 -0.58
N THR A 88 -2.13 -1.19 -1.06
CA THR A 88 -1.93 0.03 -0.25
C THR A 88 -2.74 -0.04 1.06
N ALA A 89 -2.32 0.72 2.08
CA ALA A 89 -2.85 0.68 3.45
C ALA A 89 -4.40 0.77 3.58
N LEU A 90 -5.09 1.25 2.54
CA LEU A 90 -6.55 1.34 2.49
C LEU A 90 -7.26 -0.03 2.34
N GLN A 91 -6.61 -1.04 1.76
CA GLN A 91 -7.22 -2.37 1.59
C GLN A 91 -7.33 -3.15 2.91
N ASN A 92 -6.44 -2.88 3.87
CA ASN A 92 -6.55 -3.44 5.22
C ASN A 92 -7.77 -2.91 5.97
N ILE A 93 -8.35 -1.76 5.59
CA ILE A 93 -9.61 -1.25 6.17
C ILE A 93 -10.82 -1.91 5.48
N VAL A 94 -10.74 -2.16 4.18
CA VAL A 94 -11.82 -2.76 3.37
C VAL A 94 -11.97 -4.27 3.63
N GLU A 95 -10.86 -4.97 3.88
CA GLU A 95 -10.84 -6.42 4.10
C GLU A 95 -10.97 -6.83 5.57
N ASP A 96 -10.92 -5.87 6.50
CA ASP A 96 -11.10 -6.16 7.93
C ASP A 96 -12.56 -6.48 8.25
N THR A 97 -12.90 -7.77 8.15
CA THR A 97 -14.22 -8.30 8.55
C THR A 97 -14.43 -8.30 10.08
N THR A 98 -13.42 -7.91 10.87
CA THR A 98 -13.50 -7.72 12.33
C THR A 98 -12.79 -6.42 12.75
N PRO A 99 -13.26 -5.23 12.30
CA PRO A 99 -12.57 -3.95 12.46
C PRO A 99 -12.02 -3.74 13.86
N GLN A 100 -10.72 -3.96 14.03
CA GLN A 100 -10.01 -3.57 15.24
C GLN A 100 -8.96 -2.59 14.79
N LEU A 101 -9.27 -1.31 14.90
CA LEU A 101 -8.41 -0.17 14.54
C LEU A 101 -7.08 -0.11 15.34
N GLY A 102 -6.70 -1.20 16.03
CA GLY A 102 -5.52 -1.29 16.87
C GLY A 102 -5.59 -0.41 18.12
N GLY A 103 -6.74 0.15 18.46
CA GLY A 103 -6.93 1.11 19.55
C GLY A 103 -8.22 1.92 19.41
N TYR A 104 -8.26 3.08 20.08
CA TYR A 104 -9.35 4.06 19.91
C TYR A 104 -9.31 4.68 18.52
N LEU A 105 -10.47 4.85 17.90
CA LEU A 105 -10.61 5.64 16.68
C LEU A 105 -10.35 7.11 17.01
N ASP A 106 -9.18 7.64 16.64
CA ASP A 106 -8.91 9.07 16.66
C ASP A 106 -9.54 9.71 15.41
N THR A 107 -10.61 10.47 15.60
CA THR A 107 -11.32 11.13 14.51
C THR A 107 -10.71 12.49 14.16
N ASN A 108 -9.57 12.89 14.76
CA ASN A 108 -8.84 14.13 14.49
C ASN A 108 -9.76 15.36 14.32
N THR A 109 -10.71 15.54 15.24
CA THR A 109 -11.75 16.59 15.28
C THR A 109 -12.91 16.46 14.28
N GLN A 110 -12.95 15.41 13.47
CA GLN A 110 -14.10 15.09 12.63
C GLN A 110 -15.20 14.37 13.43
N ASN A 111 -16.45 14.56 12.99
CA ASN A 111 -17.62 13.85 13.53
C ASN A 111 -17.70 12.43 12.95
N ILE A 112 -18.15 11.48 13.78
CA ILE A 112 -18.64 10.19 13.31
C ILE A 112 -20.15 10.34 13.14
N GLY A 113 -20.66 10.20 11.91
CA GLY A 113 -22.07 10.37 11.62
C GLY A 113 -22.40 10.03 10.17
N SER A 114 -23.69 9.88 9.88
CA SER A 114 -24.21 9.72 8.53
C SER A 114 -25.00 10.96 8.13
N THR A 115 -24.92 11.34 6.86
CA THR A 115 -25.70 12.45 6.28
C THR A 115 -27.06 11.99 5.79
N SER A 116 -27.29 10.68 5.73
CA SER A 116 -28.47 10.07 5.12
C SER A 116 -29.24 9.15 6.08
N ASP A 117 -28.68 8.82 7.24
CA ASP A 117 -29.25 7.87 8.20
C ASP A 117 -28.67 8.03 9.62
N GLU A 118 -29.12 7.21 10.56
CA GLU A 118 -28.58 7.09 11.92
C GLU A 118 -27.28 6.26 11.94
N ILE A 119 -26.51 6.36 13.03
CA ILE A 119 -25.41 5.42 13.28
C ILE A 119 -26.03 4.17 13.91
N GLU A 120 -26.25 3.13 13.11
CA GLU A 120 -26.85 1.87 13.57
C GLU A 120 -25.83 0.95 14.26
N ASN A 121 -26.32 0.04 15.12
CA ASN A 121 -25.54 -1.02 15.75
C ASN A 121 -24.41 -0.56 16.69
N ILE A 122 -24.55 0.60 17.34
CA ILE A 122 -23.65 1.00 18.43
C ILE A 122 -23.88 0.07 19.64
N TYR A 123 -22.94 -0.83 19.89
CA TYR A 123 -22.97 -1.71 21.06
C TYR A 123 -22.24 -1.08 22.24
N VAL A 124 -22.94 -0.89 23.36
CA VAL A 124 -22.37 -0.39 24.62
C VAL A 124 -22.21 -1.57 25.58
N ALA A 125 -21.00 -2.11 25.68
CA ALA A 125 -20.69 -3.21 26.59
C ALA A 125 -20.61 -2.74 28.06
N THR A 126 -20.40 -3.67 29.00
CA THR A 126 -20.30 -3.39 30.45
C THR A 126 -19.16 -2.44 30.83
N ASP A 127 -18.15 -2.34 29.98
CA ASP A 127 -16.98 -1.47 30.17
C ASP A 127 -16.94 -0.33 29.14
N SER A 128 -18.07 -0.01 28.52
CA SER A 128 -18.19 1.04 27.50
C SER A 128 -19.12 2.15 27.98
N VAL A 129 -18.74 3.39 27.68
CA VAL A 129 -19.52 4.59 27.98
C VAL A 129 -19.50 5.48 26.76
N ILE A 130 -20.68 5.93 26.33
CA ILE A 130 -20.79 7.02 25.36
C ILE A 130 -20.90 8.30 26.16
N PHE A 131 -19.95 9.22 25.96
CA PHE A 131 -20.00 10.55 26.58
C PHE A 131 -20.57 11.57 25.59
N PHE A 132 -21.34 12.51 26.12
CA PHE A 132 -21.90 13.65 25.41
C PHE A 132 -21.36 14.93 26.03
N GLY A 133 -21.07 15.91 25.17
CA GLY A 133 -20.45 17.18 25.55
C GLY A 133 -18.91 17.11 25.58
N ASP A 134 -18.27 18.28 25.56
CA ASP A 134 -16.82 18.46 25.44
C ASP A 134 -16.06 18.16 26.74
N GLY A 135 -16.77 18.10 27.87
CA GLY A 135 -16.26 17.74 29.19
C GLY A 135 -16.86 16.47 29.77
N GLN A 136 -17.47 15.61 28.94
CA GLN A 136 -18.13 14.37 29.40
C GLN A 136 -19.28 14.62 30.38
N GLU A 137 -20.09 15.65 30.11
CA GLU A 137 -21.15 16.15 30.97
C GLU A 137 -22.32 15.17 31.14
N SER A 138 -22.56 14.32 30.14
CA SER A 138 -23.61 13.31 30.18
C SER A 138 -23.13 12.01 29.55
N SER A 139 -23.74 10.89 29.91
CA SER A 139 -23.30 9.58 29.49
C SER A 139 -24.42 8.58 29.29
N ILE A 140 -24.19 7.63 28.39
CA ILE A 140 -24.99 6.43 28.23
C ILE A 140 -24.07 5.22 28.40
N TYR A 141 -24.39 4.35 29.36
CA TYR A 141 -23.59 3.13 29.65
C TYR A 141 -24.46 1.96 30.12
N TYR A 142 -23.95 0.73 29.97
CA TYR A 142 -24.63 -0.47 30.47
C TYR A 142 -23.93 -0.97 31.75
N ASN A 143 -24.66 -1.05 32.88
CA ASN A 143 -24.06 -1.43 34.16
C ASN A 143 -24.02 -2.95 34.41
N GLY A 144 -24.24 -3.77 33.38
CA GLY A 144 -24.37 -5.23 33.49
C GLY A 144 -25.79 -5.73 33.78
N THR A 145 -26.72 -4.83 34.11
CA THR A 145 -28.13 -5.19 34.36
C THR A 145 -29.13 -4.27 33.66
N ALA A 146 -28.78 -2.99 33.50
CA ALA A 146 -29.63 -1.98 32.89
C ALA A 146 -28.80 -0.96 32.10
N LEU A 147 -29.45 -0.35 31.12
CA LEU A 147 -28.96 0.85 30.46
C LEU A 147 -29.16 2.04 31.40
N ILE A 148 -28.09 2.81 31.61
CA ILE A 148 -28.08 4.02 32.42
C ILE A 148 -27.88 5.22 31.49
N ILE A 149 -28.67 6.27 31.72
CA ILE A 149 -28.55 7.57 31.07
C ILE A 149 -28.36 8.58 32.20
N GLY A 150 -27.23 9.27 32.22
CA GLY A 150 -26.81 10.15 33.32
C GLY A 150 -26.15 11.42 32.85
#